data_AF-A0A962VYU6-F1
#
_entry.id   AF-A0A962VYU6-F1
#
_cell.length_a   1.000
_cell.length_b   1.000
_cell.length_c   1.000
_cell.angle_alpha   90.00
_cell.angle_beta   90.00
_cell.angle_gamma   90.00
#
_symmetry.space_group_name_H-M   'P 1'
#
loop_
_entity.id
_entity.type
_entity.pdbx_description
1 polymer ?
#
loop_
_entity_poly.entity_id
_entity_poly.type
_entity_poly.pdbx_seq_one_letter_code
_entity_poly.pdbx_strand_id
1 'polypeptide(L)'
;MDAAELLGPNGPLARQVSGFAPRLPQQQMAEAVVAALEEGDTLVVEAGTGTGKTYAYLIPALLSGARVIISTGTRHLQDQLYHQDLPVVRQALKAPVRTALLKGRGNYLCRYRLQATEQAGRLSTREQAAELRRIRAWAGRTRRGDIAEIPDVPEMSLIWPRVTSTVDNCLGQDCPQLADCFLAKARREALAADVLVINHHLFCADMAIKETGFAELLPGAGAFILDEAHQLPEIATHFLGRSLSGRQLSELGRDTVVEQARDAADFADLRRRAEALEPAILTLRQALGTAERRALWREVAGLPAVMEAIGQLHETLDRLREALKEGAPRGKGLENCQRRGEDLALRLAALTGEESNPDKVRWFETRGRGFTLSLTPLDIAP
;
A
#
# COMPACT_ATOMS: atom_id res chain seq x y z
N MET A 1 -21.19 16.66 28.14
CA MET A 1 -20.01 17.55 28.22
C MET A 1 -19.68 17.86 26.80
N ASP A 2 -19.71 19.14 26.46
CA ASP A 2 -19.54 19.61 25.08
C ASP A 2 -18.08 19.40 24.61
N ALA A 3 -17.87 19.14 23.33
CA ALA A 3 -16.53 18.94 22.76
C ALA A 3 -15.62 20.17 22.97
N ALA A 4 -16.19 21.38 22.93
CA ALA A 4 -15.46 22.61 23.27
C ALA A 4 -15.06 22.68 24.75
N GLU A 5 -15.95 22.27 25.67
CA GLU A 5 -15.64 22.23 27.11
C GLU A 5 -14.48 21.26 27.43
N LEU A 6 -14.42 20.14 26.70
CA LEU A 6 -13.34 19.16 26.84
C LEU A 6 -11.97 19.72 26.41
N LEU A 7 -11.97 20.70 25.52
CA LEU A 7 -10.80 21.48 25.07
C LEU A 7 -10.64 22.81 25.83
N GLY A 8 -11.48 23.07 26.83
CA GLY A 8 -11.44 24.26 27.66
C GLY A 8 -10.35 24.21 28.75
N PRO A 9 -10.13 25.32 29.46
CA PRO A 9 -9.10 25.42 30.52
C PRO A 9 -9.30 24.44 31.68
N ASN A 10 -10.54 23.99 31.90
CA ASN A 10 -10.90 23.05 32.96
C ASN A 10 -11.09 21.61 32.45
N GLY A 11 -10.93 21.39 31.14
CA GLY A 11 -11.14 20.11 30.47
C GLY A 11 -10.11 19.03 30.87
N PRO A 12 -10.37 17.76 30.56
CA PRO A 12 -9.48 16.66 30.92
C PRO A 12 -8.10 16.77 30.27
N LEU A 13 -8.01 17.35 29.07
CA LEU A 13 -6.74 17.55 28.36
C LEU A 13 -5.83 18.57 29.06
N ALA A 14 -6.40 19.65 29.63
CA ALA A 14 -5.63 20.62 30.41
C ALA A 14 -4.98 20.01 31.67
N ARG A 15 -5.55 18.91 32.18
CA ARG A 15 -5.03 18.21 33.37
C ARG A 15 -4.01 17.12 33.02
N GLN A 16 -4.14 16.49 31.85
CA GLN A 16 -3.33 15.32 31.46
C GLN A 16 -2.18 15.66 30.52
N VAL A 17 -2.28 16.75 29.76
CA VAL A 17 -1.27 17.15 28.77
C VAL A 17 -0.48 18.34 29.31
N SER A 18 0.79 18.11 29.64
CA SER A 18 1.69 19.17 30.08
C SER A 18 1.83 20.26 29.01
N GLY A 19 1.62 21.52 29.37
CA GLY A 19 1.71 22.65 28.44
C GLY A 19 0.50 22.81 27.52
N PHE A 20 -0.61 22.08 27.75
CA PHE A 20 -1.84 22.32 27.00
C PHE A 20 -2.39 23.72 27.30
N ALA A 21 -2.66 24.47 26.24
CA ALA A 21 -3.31 25.77 26.29
C ALA A 21 -4.58 25.71 25.42
N PRO A 22 -5.76 26.03 25.97
CA PRO A 22 -7.00 26.12 25.20
C PRO A 22 -6.86 27.11 24.05
N ARG A 23 -7.41 26.76 22.88
CA ARG A 23 -7.41 27.61 21.68
C ARG A 23 -8.83 27.70 21.14
N LEU A 24 -9.35 28.91 20.97
CA LEU A 24 -10.69 29.13 20.43
C LEU A 24 -10.90 28.48 19.05
N PRO A 25 -9.94 28.57 18.08
CA PRO A 25 -10.10 27.89 16.79
C PRO A 25 -10.21 26.36 16.90
N GLN A 26 -9.57 25.77 17.91
CA GLN A 26 -9.62 24.33 18.16
C GLN A 26 -11.01 23.90 18.68
N GLN A 27 -11.60 24.71 19.57
CA GLN A 27 -12.93 24.49 20.12
C GLN A 27 -14.01 24.65 19.04
N GLN A 28 -13.93 25.73 18.26
CA GLN A 28 -14.83 25.98 17.13
C GLN A 28 -14.79 24.85 16.09
N MET A 29 -13.58 24.35 15.77
CA MET A 29 -13.44 23.19 14.89
C MET A 29 -14.08 21.94 15.50
N ALA A 30 -13.90 21.70 16.80
CA ALA A 30 -14.50 20.53 17.46
C ALA A 30 -16.03 20.57 17.45
N GLU A 31 -16.64 21.73 17.74
CA GLU A 31 -18.08 21.95 17.66
C GLU A 31 -18.61 21.71 16.25
N ALA A 32 -17.93 22.26 15.23
CA ALA A 32 -18.32 22.04 13.83
C ALA A 32 -18.25 20.56 13.44
N VAL A 33 -17.23 19.83 13.91
CA VAL A 33 -17.12 18.39 13.66
C VAL A 33 -18.21 17.61 14.39
N VAL A 34 -18.61 17.98 15.62
CA VAL A 34 -19.77 17.38 16.30
C VAL A 34 -21.02 17.53 15.45
N ALA A 35 -21.35 18.76 15.03
CA ALA A 35 -22.55 19.03 14.24
C ALA A 35 -22.56 18.21 12.94
N ALA A 36 -21.45 18.19 12.21
CA ALA A 36 -21.35 17.42 10.96
C ALA A 36 -21.53 15.90 11.18
N LEU A 37 -21.00 15.35 12.28
CA LEU A 37 -21.17 13.93 12.61
C LEU A 37 -22.61 13.59 13.01
N GLU A 38 -23.30 14.48 13.72
CA GLU A 38 -24.69 14.29 14.16
C GLU A 38 -25.69 14.45 13.01
N GLU A 39 -25.47 15.43 12.14
CA GLU A 39 -26.34 15.75 10.99
C GLU A 39 -26.06 14.86 9.76
N GLY A 40 -24.89 14.23 9.70
CA GLY A 40 -24.45 13.46 8.53
C GLY A 40 -23.98 14.34 7.37
N ASP A 41 -23.52 15.55 7.68
CA ASP A 41 -23.14 16.59 6.71
C ASP A 41 -21.66 16.53 6.31
N THR A 42 -21.32 17.22 5.22
CA THR A 42 -19.93 17.36 4.76
C THR A 42 -19.33 18.67 5.26
N LEU A 43 -18.28 18.57 6.07
CA LEU A 43 -17.53 19.71 6.59
C LEU A 43 -16.12 19.79 5.98
N VAL A 44 -15.77 20.96 5.45
CA VAL A 44 -14.40 21.28 5.02
C VAL A 44 -13.82 22.34 5.95
N VAL A 45 -12.71 22.02 6.60
CA VAL A 45 -12.03 22.94 7.53
C VAL A 45 -10.61 23.20 7.03
N GLU A 46 -10.31 24.48 6.76
CA GLU A 46 -8.93 24.95 6.65
C GLU A 46 -8.46 25.44 8.01
N ALA A 47 -7.35 24.89 8.49
CA ALA A 47 -6.75 25.34 9.74
C ALA A 47 -5.24 25.51 9.54
N GLY A 48 -4.62 26.46 10.24
CA GLY A 48 -3.15 26.63 10.24
C GLY A 48 -2.44 25.52 11.01
N THR A 49 -1.14 25.29 10.76
CA THR A 49 -0.33 24.36 11.56
C THR A 49 -0.32 24.76 13.03
N GLY A 50 -0.21 23.78 13.94
CA GLY A 50 -0.19 24.05 15.39
C GLY A 50 -1.53 24.49 16.02
N THR A 51 -2.61 24.61 15.25
CA THR A 51 -3.97 24.93 15.77
C THR A 51 -4.57 23.82 16.64
N GLY A 52 -4.00 22.61 16.62
CA GLY A 52 -4.51 21.48 17.39
C GLY A 52 -5.65 20.71 16.72
N LYS A 53 -5.71 20.74 15.37
CA LYS A 53 -6.72 20.04 14.53
C LYS A 53 -6.96 18.61 14.97
N THR A 54 -5.88 17.88 15.23
CA THR A 54 -5.91 16.48 15.58
C THR A 54 -6.81 16.21 16.77
N TYR A 55 -6.69 16.99 17.85
CA TYR A 55 -7.55 16.80 19.02
C TYR A 55 -8.97 17.30 18.75
N ALA A 56 -9.12 18.35 17.93
CA ALA A 56 -10.42 18.90 17.57
C ALA A 56 -11.30 17.89 16.83
N TYR A 57 -10.74 17.03 15.97
CA TYR A 57 -11.50 15.96 15.32
C TYR A 57 -11.50 14.64 16.10
N LEU A 58 -10.47 14.34 16.91
CA LEU A 58 -10.40 13.09 17.68
C LEU A 58 -11.43 13.02 18.80
N ILE A 59 -11.66 14.13 19.51
CA ILE A 59 -12.63 14.19 20.59
C ILE A 59 -14.04 13.81 20.10
N PRO A 60 -14.62 14.50 19.10
CA PRO A 60 -15.93 14.14 18.59
C PRO A 60 -15.95 12.75 17.95
N ALA A 61 -14.89 12.32 17.26
CA ALA A 61 -14.80 10.96 16.71
C ALA A 61 -14.95 9.89 17.80
N LEU A 62 -14.26 10.06 18.93
CA LEU A 62 -14.29 9.13 20.06
C LEU A 62 -15.62 9.18 20.85
N LEU A 63 -16.36 10.28 20.81
CA LEU A 63 -17.60 10.46 21.57
C LEU A 63 -18.86 10.19 20.76
N SER A 64 -18.78 10.21 19.42
CA SER A 64 -19.92 10.07 18.51
C SER A 64 -20.72 8.77 18.70
N GLY A 65 -20.09 7.70 19.20
CA GLY A 65 -20.67 6.35 19.22
C GLY A 65 -20.82 5.71 17.84
N ALA A 66 -20.50 6.44 16.76
CA ALA A 66 -20.45 5.94 15.41
C ALA A 66 -19.12 5.24 15.13
N ARG A 67 -19.09 4.38 14.10
CA ARG A 67 -17.83 3.88 13.55
C ARG A 67 -17.18 4.97 12.70
N VAL A 68 -16.00 5.42 13.08
CA VAL A 68 -15.28 6.51 12.39
C VAL A 68 -14.00 5.99 11.78
N ILE A 69 -13.79 6.28 10.50
CA ILE A 69 -12.51 6.02 9.82
C ILE A 69 -11.77 7.34 9.67
N ILE A 70 -10.54 7.40 10.19
CA ILE A 70 -9.65 8.55 10.07
C ILE A 70 -8.55 8.19 9.08
N SER A 71 -8.45 8.94 8.00
CA SER A 71 -7.42 8.78 6.97
C SER A 71 -6.46 9.96 6.98
N THR A 72 -5.16 9.69 6.91
CA THR A 72 -4.10 10.72 6.81
C THR A 72 -3.15 10.48 5.64
N GLY A 73 -2.32 11.48 5.32
CA GLY A 73 -1.45 11.50 4.14
C GLY A 73 -0.29 10.51 4.16
N THR A 74 0.52 10.52 5.23
CA THR A 74 1.79 9.76 5.26
C THR A 74 1.82 8.72 6.37
N ARG A 75 2.69 7.70 6.22
CA ARG A 75 2.91 6.68 7.26
C ARG A 75 3.36 7.31 8.59
N HIS A 76 4.23 8.32 8.54
CA HIS A 76 4.70 8.98 9.75
C HIS A 76 3.58 9.74 10.47
N LEU A 77 2.74 10.46 9.74
CA LEU A 77 1.55 11.12 10.32
C LEU A 77 0.57 10.09 10.88
N GLN A 78 0.41 8.97 10.19
CA GLN A 78 -0.42 7.85 10.64
C GLN A 78 0.06 7.27 11.97
N ASP A 79 1.37 7.06 12.10
CA ASP A 79 2.00 6.53 13.32
C ASP A 79 1.95 7.54 14.46
N GLN A 80 2.18 8.83 14.18
CA GLN A 80 2.02 9.90 15.16
C GLN A 80 0.58 9.97 15.68
N LEU A 81 -0.40 10.01 14.77
CA LEU A 81 -1.81 10.05 15.10
C LEU A 81 -2.21 8.87 16.00
N TYR A 82 -1.81 7.64 15.65
CA TYR A 82 -2.28 6.45 16.34
C TYR A 82 -1.49 6.12 17.62
N HIS A 83 -0.17 6.36 17.66
CA HIS A 83 0.67 6.01 18.81
C HIS A 83 0.88 7.16 19.80
N GLN A 84 0.67 8.41 19.39
CA GLN A 84 0.88 9.59 20.25
C GLN A 84 -0.42 10.33 20.54
N ASP A 85 -1.12 10.80 19.51
CA ASP A 85 -2.27 11.70 19.70
C ASP A 85 -3.52 10.98 20.19
N LEU A 86 -3.92 9.89 19.52
CA LEU A 86 -5.12 9.11 19.84
C LEU A 86 -5.12 8.53 21.26
N PRO A 87 -4.02 7.93 21.78
CA PRO A 87 -3.99 7.41 23.14
C PRO A 87 -4.17 8.52 24.20
N VAL A 88 -3.58 9.70 23.97
CA VAL A 88 -3.71 10.85 24.88
C VAL A 88 -5.17 11.29 24.98
N VAL A 89 -5.83 11.52 23.85
CA VAL A 89 -7.24 11.95 23.84
C VAL A 89 -8.14 10.86 24.42
N ARG A 90 -7.94 9.60 24.04
CA ARG A 90 -8.73 8.47 24.55
C ARG A 90 -8.60 8.31 26.07
N GLN A 91 -7.40 8.45 26.62
CA GLN A 91 -7.15 8.38 28.06
C GLN A 91 -7.75 9.58 28.80
N ALA A 92 -7.65 10.78 28.22
CA ALA A 92 -8.26 12.00 28.76
C ALA A 92 -9.77 11.87 28.89
N LEU A 93 -10.43 11.33 27.86
CA LEU A 93 -11.88 11.13 27.82
C LEU A 93 -12.35 9.89 28.57
N LYS A 94 -11.44 8.98 28.96
CA LYS A 94 -11.78 7.62 29.45
C LYS A 94 -12.73 6.89 28.50
N ALA A 95 -12.60 7.13 27.20
CA ALA A 95 -13.52 6.64 26.21
C ALA A 95 -13.34 5.12 26.01
N PRO A 96 -14.39 4.29 26.21
CA PRO A 96 -14.32 2.83 26.09
C PRO A 96 -14.34 2.35 24.62
N VAL A 97 -13.65 3.08 23.74
CA VAL A 97 -13.68 2.92 22.29
C VAL A 97 -12.58 1.96 21.84
N ARG A 98 -12.92 1.02 20.95
CA ARG A 98 -11.93 0.14 20.32
C ARG A 98 -11.26 0.89 19.17
N THR A 99 -9.95 1.03 19.26
CA THR A 99 -9.14 1.70 18.24
C THR A 99 -8.27 0.68 17.51
N ALA A 100 -8.12 0.83 16.19
CA ALA A 100 -7.17 0.03 15.41
C ALA A 100 -6.40 0.88 14.39
N LEU A 101 -5.23 0.37 14.01
CA LEU A 101 -4.36 0.93 12.96
C LEU A 101 -4.24 -0.08 11.84
N LEU A 102 -4.60 0.31 10.63
CA LEU A 102 -4.40 -0.51 9.44
C LEU A 102 -3.49 0.21 8.46
N LYS A 103 -2.37 -0.44 8.12
CA LYS A 103 -1.41 0.03 7.12
C LYS A 103 -1.53 -0.78 5.82
N GLY A 104 -0.92 -0.27 4.76
CA GLY A 104 -0.72 -1.07 3.55
C GLY A 104 0.09 -2.32 3.86
N ARG A 105 -0.25 -3.44 3.23
CA ARG A 105 0.41 -4.76 3.41
C ARG A 105 1.94 -4.77 3.34
N GLY A 106 2.55 -3.83 2.59
CA GLY A 106 4.00 -3.67 2.51
C GLY A 106 4.65 -3.20 3.81
N ASN A 107 3.86 -2.78 4.80
CA ASN A 107 4.29 -2.40 6.14
C ASN A 107 4.22 -3.55 7.15
N TYR A 108 3.76 -4.74 6.73
CA TYR A 108 3.71 -5.91 7.60
C TYR A 108 4.68 -6.98 7.11
N LEU A 109 5.42 -7.56 8.05
CA LEU A 109 6.24 -8.73 7.81
C LEU A 109 5.36 -9.89 7.31
N CYS A 110 5.76 -10.49 6.19
CA CYS A 110 5.13 -11.69 5.66
C CYS A 110 5.97 -12.91 6.06
N ARG A 111 5.48 -13.69 7.04
CA ARG A 111 6.18 -14.89 7.54
C ARG A 111 6.48 -15.92 6.44
N TYR A 112 5.56 -16.07 5.49
CA TYR A 112 5.75 -16.94 4.33
C TYR A 112 6.95 -16.50 3.48
N ARG A 113 7.00 -15.21 3.11
CA ARG A 113 8.09 -14.67 2.27
C ARG A 113 9.42 -14.60 3.01
N LEU A 114 9.40 -14.36 4.33
CA LEU A 114 10.59 -14.49 5.17
C LEU A 114 11.17 -15.91 5.05
N GLN A 115 10.36 -16.95 5.28
CA GLN A 115 10.80 -18.35 5.16
C GLN A 115 11.28 -18.69 3.75
N ALA A 116 10.54 -18.28 2.72
CA ALA A 116 10.92 -18.52 1.32
C ALA A 116 12.25 -17.84 0.97
N THR A 117 12.48 -16.62 1.45
CA THR A 117 13.73 -15.88 1.25
C THR A 117 14.90 -16.56 1.97
N GLU A 118 14.69 -17.06 3.19
CA GLU A 118 15.70 -17.81 3.95
C GLU A 118 16.10 -19.11 3.22
N GLN A 119 15.11 -19.88 2.74
CA GLN A 119 15.33 -21.14 2.03
C GLN A 119 16.03 -20.96 0.69
N ALA A 120 15.68 -19.92 -0.06
CA ALA A 120 16.31 -19.64 -1.34
C ALA A 120 17.82 -19.34 -1.21
N GLY A 121 18.26 -18.82 -0.04
CA GLY A 121 19.68 -18.61 0.27
C GLY A 121 20.41 -17.60 -0.62
N ARG A 122 19.69 -16.86 -1.48
CA ARG A 122 20.25 -15.99 -2.52
C ARG A 122 19.95 -14.52 -2.24
N LEU A 123 20.83 -13.90 -1.46
CA LEU A 123 20.83 -12.46 -1.20
C LEU A 123 21.94 -11.80 -2.01
N SER A 124 21.68 -10.58 -2.47
CA SER A 124 22.58 -9.87 -3.38
C SER A 124 23.83 -9.33 -2.67
N THR A 125 23.75 -9.10 -1.36
CA THR A 125 24.84 -8.52 -0.57
C THR A 125 24.97 -9.15 0.82
N ARG A 126 26.16 -9.04 1.43
CA ARG A 126 26.38 -9.43 2.85
C ARG A 126 25.53 -8.61 3.81
N GLU A 127 25.24 -7.36 3.46
CA GLU A 127 24.37 -6.46 4.22
C GLU A 127 22.94 -7.00 4.29
N GLN A 128 22.35 -7.36 3.15
CA GLN A 128 21.02 -8.00 3.11
C GLN A 128 20.97 -9.28 3.94
N ALA A 129 22.04 -10.06 3.95
CA ALA A 129 22.13 -11.25 4.80
C ALA A 129 22.16 -10.92 6.30
N ALA A 130 22.81 -9.82 6.69
CA ALA A 130 22.80 -9.35 8.07
C ALA A 130 21.43 -8.80 8.47
N GLU A 131 20.79 -8.02 7.60
CA GLU A 131 19.44 -7.50 7.80
C GLU A 131 18.41 -8.63 7.93
N LEU A 132 18.48 -9.65 7.06
CA LEU A 132 17.58 -10.81 7.13
C LEU A 132 17.70 -11.52 8.49
N ARG A 133 18.92 -11.70 9.01
CA ARG A 133 19.13 -12.27 10.35
C ARG A 133 18.51 -11.42 11.45
N ARG A 134 18.61 -10.09 11.36
CA ARG A 134 17.97 -9.15 12.31
C ARG A 134 16.45 -9.26 12.23
N ILE A 135 15.88 -9.26 11.03
CA ILE A 135 14.44 -9.42 10.79
C ILE A 135 13.96 -10.75 11.34
N ARG A 136 14.70 -11.85 11.12
CA ARG A 136 14.37 -13.17 11.67
C ARG A 136 14.31 -13.17 13.19
N ALA A 137 15.31 -12.57 13.84
CA ALA A 137 15.36 -12.46 15.30
C ALA A 137 14.23 -11.57 15.87
N TRP A 138 13.81 -10.55 15.12
CA TRP A 138 12.69 -9.67 15.46
C TRP A 138 11.33 -10.33 15.22
N ALA A 139 11.18 -11.13 14.16
CA ALA A 139 9.95 -11.82 13.78
C ALA A 139 9.39 -12.73 14.89
N GLY A 140 10.27 -13.30 15.73
CA GLY A 140 9.90 -14.10 16.90
C GLY A 140 9.45 -13.30 18.12
N ARG A 141 9.64 -11.97 18.13
CA ARG A 141 9.35 -11.08 19.27
C ARG A 141 8.20 -10.11 19.00
N THR A 142 8.04 -9.66 17.75
CA THR A 142 6.96 -8.72 17.40
C THR A 142 5.57 -9.37 17.51
N ARG A 143 4.62 -8.59 18.03
CA ARG A 143 3.20 -8.98 18.11
C ARG A 143 2.40 -8.51 16.89
N ARG A 144 2.76 -7.36 16.32
CA ARG A 144 2.03 -6.72 15.21
C ARG A 144 2.68 -6.94 13.85
N GLY A 145 3.98 -7.28 13.82
CA GLY A 145 4.75 -7.46 12.60
C GLY A 145 4.88 -6.19 11.77
N ASP A 146 4.68 -5.03 12.37
CA ASP A 146 4.83 -3.74 11.72
C ASP A 146 6.31 -3.42 11.55
N ILE A 147 6.75 -3.23 10.31
CA ILE A 147 8.17 -2.99 10.02
C ILE A 147 8.68 -1.68 10.60
N ALA A 148 7.82 -0.74 11.01
CA ALA A 148 8.25 0.46 11.72
C ALA A 148 8.80 0.15 13.14
N GLU A 149 8.56 -1.05 13.68
CA GLU A 149 9.03 -1.46 15.01
C GLU A 149 10.52 -1.86 15.04
N ILE A 150 11.20 -1.97 13.88
CA ILE A 150 12.59 -2.45 13.81
C ILE A 150 13.56 -1.30 13.44
N PRO A 151 14.20 -0.64 14.42
CA PRO A 151 15.12 0.46 14.14
C PRO A 151 16.42 0.02 13.45
N ASP A 152 16.81 -1.26 13.61
CA ASP A 152 18.10 -1.78 13.15
C ASP A 152 18.15 -2.13 11.64
N VAL A 153 17.06 -1.90 10.92
CA VAL A 153 16.99 -2.11 9.47
C VAL A 153 16.45 -0.84 8.81
N PRO A 154 17.23 -0.18 7.93
CA PRO A 154 16.79 1.04 7.27
C PRO A 154 15.45 0.85 6.56
N GLU A 155 14.56 1.84 6.65
CA GLU A 155 13.23 1.78 6.02
C GLU A 155 13.30 1.60 4.49
N MET A 156 14.35 2.13 3.87
CA MET A 156 14.61 2.04 2.43
C MET A 156 15.43 0.80 2.02
N SER A 157 15.66 -0.13 2.94
CA SER A 157 16.43 -1.34 2.65
C SER A 157 15.75 -2.20 1.58
N LEU A 158 16.57 -2.71 0.65
CA LEU A 158 16.15 -3.61 -0.43
C LEU A 158 15.76 -5.00 0.08
N ILE A 159 15.91 -5.29 1.38
CA ILE A 159 15.41 -6.53 1.98
C ILE A 159 13.89 -6.51 2.14
N TRP A 160 13.26 -5.35 2.36
CA TRP A 160 11.83 -5.28 2.67
C TRP A 160 10.94 -5.92 1.61
N PRO A 161 11.10 -5.65 0.29
CA PRO A 161 10.31 -6.31 -0.74
C PRO A 161 10.45 -7.84 -0.77
N ARG A 162 11.52 -8.39 -0.17
CA ARG A 162 11.74 -9.85 -0.07
C ARG A 162 10.99 -10.47 1.11
N VAL A 163 10.71 -9.70 2.17
CA VAL A 163 10.11 -10.22 3.41
C VAL A 163 8.72 -9.66 3.71
N THR A 164 8.24 -8.66 2.97
CA THR A 164 6.86 -8.14 3.01
C THR A 164 6.09 -8.55 1.75
N SER A 165 4.78 -8.31 1.71
CA SER A 165 3.93 -8.72 0.58
C SER A 165 3.31 -7.54 -0.17
N THR A 166 3.00 -7.76 -1.44
CA THR A 166 2.21 -6.88 -2.31
C THR A 166 0.84 -7.50 -2.57
N VAL A 167 -0.07 -6.76 -3.22
CA VAL A 167 -1.40 -7.28 -3.58
C VAL A 167 -1.24 -8.44 -4.55
N ASP A 168 -0.25 -8.34 -5.43
CA ASP A 168 0.04 -9.31 -6.46
C ASP A 168 0.61 -10.60 -5.86
N ASN A 169 1.58 -10.51 -4.93
CA ASN A 169 2.34 -11.67 -4.45
C ASN A 169 1.80 -12.36 -3.18
N CYS A 170 0.73 -11.83 -2.57
CA CYS A 170 0.14 -12.41 -1.37
C CYS A 170 -0.75 -13.60 -1.73
N LEU A 171 -0.57 -14.73 -1.03
CA LEU A 171 -1.35 -15.96 -1.25
C LEU A 171 -2.77 -15.92 -0.64
N GLY A 172 -3.14 -14.84 0.06
CA GLY A 172 -4.49 -14.68 0.60
C GLY A 172 -4.91 -15.81 1.55
N GLN A 173 -6.08 -16.40 1.31
CA GLN A 173 -6.64 -17.49 2.12
C GLN A 173 -5.88 -18.81 1.97
N ASP A 174 -5.22 -19.02 0.83
CA ASP A 174 -4.40 -20.21 0.56
C ASP A 174 -3.01 -20.15 1.23
N CYS A 175 -2.72 -19.07 1.97
CA CYS A 175 -1.43 -18.90 2.61
C CYS A 175 -1.23 -19.90 3.76
N PRO A 176 -0.18 -20.74 3.76
CA PRO A 176 0.06 -21.68 4.85
C PRO A 176 0.42 -21.00 6.17
N GLN A 177 0.75 -19.71 6.15
CA GLN A 177 1.08 -18.89 7.32
C GLN A 177 -0.11 -17.99 7.75
N LEU A 178 -1.33 -18.24 7.25
CA LEU A 178 -2.49 -17.37 7.50
C LEU A 178 -2.84 -17.21 8.98
N ALA A 179 -2.80 -18.30 9.77
CA ALA A 179 -3.13 -18.29 11.20
C ALA A 179 -2.27 -17.27 11.98
N ASP A 180 -1.01 -17.14 11.57
CA ASP A 180 -0.03 -16.26 12.18
C ASP A 180 0.30 -15.01 11.37
N CYS A 181 -0.50 -14.72 10.35
CA CYS A 181 -0.30 -13.58 9.46
C CYS A 181 -0.61 -12.27 10.19
N PHE A 182 0.41 -11.41 10.31
CA PHE A 182 0.31 -10.10 10.95
C PHE A 182 -0.70 -9.18 10.25
N LEU A 183 -0.71 -9.16 8.92
CA LEU A 183 -1.71 -8.41 8.14
C LEU A 183 -3.13 -8.93 8.39
N ALA A 184 -3.33 -10.24 8.47
CA ALA A 184 -4.66 -10.82 8.73
C ALA A 184 -5.15 -10.52 10.16
N LYS A 185 -4.23 -10.50 11.15
CA LYS A 185 -4.52 -10.04 12.52
C LYS A 185 -4.92 -8.56 12.52
N ALA A 186 -4.14 -7.69 11.89
CA ALA A 186 -4.44 -6.27 11.78
C ALA A 186 -5.78 -5.98 11.07
N ARG A 187 -6.11 -6.73 10.00
CA ARG A 187 -7.42 -6.61 9.34
C ARG A 187 -8.59 -7.01 10.24
N ARG A 188 -8.45 -8.09 11.03
CA ARG A 188 -9.49 -8.50 11.99
C ARG A 188 -9.69 -7.44 13.08
N GLU A 189 -8.59 -6.87 13.59
CA GLU A 189 -8.65 -5.76 14.55
C GLU A 189 -9.33 -4.53 13.93
N ALA A 190 -9.00 -4.19 12.68
CA ALA A 190 -9.63 -3.09 11.95
C ALA A 190 -11.14 -3.28 11.77
N LEU A 191 -11.60 -4.49 11.44
CA LEU A 191 -13.03 -4.80 11.29
C LEU A 191 -13.82 -4.71 12.61
N ALA A 192 -13.13 -4.89 13.74
CA ALA A 192 -13.73 -4.83 15.08
C ALA A 192 -13.57 -3.46 15.77
N ALA A 193 -12.96 -2.48 15.10
CA ALA A 193 -12.69 -1.16 15.64
C ALA A 193 -13.89 -0.23 15.49
N ASP A 194 -14.06 0.62 16.50
CA ASP A 194 -15.00 1.74 16.47
C ASP A 194 -14.34 2.97 15.83
N VAL A 195 -13.04 3.18 16.11
CA VAL A 195 -12.23 4.21 15.44
C VAL A 195 -11.03 3.56 14.75
N LEU A 196 -11.00 3.65 13.43
CA LEU A 196 -9.96 3.03 12.60
C LEU A 196 -9.09 4.11 11.95
N VAL A 197 -7.77 4.02 12.16
CA VAL A 197 -6.79 4.91 11.51
C VAL A 197 -6.18 4.22 10.29
N ILE A 198 -6.27 4.86 9.12
CA ILE A 198 -5.71 4.41 7.84
C ILE A 198 -4.92 5.55 7.16
N ASN A 199 -4.30 5.25 6.01
CA ASN A 199 -3.77 6.27 5.12
C ASN A 199 -4.67 6.48 3.89
N HIS A 200 -4.47 7.60 3.17
CA HIS A 200 -5.27 7.91 1.98
C HIS A 200 -5.16 6.86 0.88
N HIS A 201 -4.01 6.19 0.73
CA HIS A 201 -3.88 5.10 -0.23
C HIS A 201 -4.83 3.93 0.07
N LEU A 202 -5.01 3.55 1.34
CA LEU A 202 -5.97 2.51 1.72
C LEU A 202 -7.41 2.98 1.55
N PHE A 203 -7.69 4.25 1.86
CA PHE A 203 -9.01 4.85 1.63
C PHE A 203 -9.40 4.78 0.14
N CYS A 204 -8.53 5.28 -0.75
CA CYS A 204 -8.79 5.22 -2.20
C CYS A 204 -8.84 3.79 -2.73
N ALA A 205 -8.03 2.87 -2.20
CA ALA A 205 -8.09 1.46 -2.57
C ALA A 205 -9.44 0.82 -2.21
N ASP A 206 -9.98 1.10 -1.02
CA ASP A 206 -11.30 0.60 -0.60
C ASP A 206 -12.43 1.18 -1.46
N MET A 207 -12.38 2.49 -1.76
CA MET A 207 -13.34 3.14 -2.66
C MET A 207 -13.36 2.52 -4.06
N ALA A 208 -12.18 2.33 -4.67
CA ALA A 208 -12.07 1.73 -6.00
C ALA A 208 -12.57 0.27 -6.03
N ILE A 209 -12.40 -0.49 -4.95
CA ILE A 209 -12.91 -1.87 -4.85
C ILE A 209 -14.44 -1.86 -4.72
N LYS A 210 -15.01 -0.96 -3.90
CA LYS A 210 -16.47 -0.86 -3.69
C LYS A 210 -17.23 -0.56 -4.97
N GLU A 211 -16.70 0.28 -5.85
CA GLU A 211 -17.30 0.53 -7.17
C GLU A 211 -17.42 -0.73 -8.05
N THR A 212 -16.53 -1.70 -7.86
CA THR A 212 -16.54 -2.97 -8.59
C THR A 212 -17.44 -4.05 -7.96
N GLY A 213 -18.03 -3.79 -6.79
CA GLY A 213 -18.90 -4.74 -6.07
C GLY A 213 -18.18 -5.92 -5.41
N PHE A 214 -16.85 -5.87 -5.28
CA PHE A 214 -16.05 -6.91 -4.61
C PHE A 214 -15.84 -6.62 -3.12
N ALA A 215 -15.40 -7.65 -2.37
CA ALA A 215 -15.32 -7.67 -0.90
C ALA A 215 -14.66 -6.43 -0.27
N GLU A 216 -15.28 -5.92 0.80
CA GLU A 216 -14.84 -4.73 1.54
C GLU A 216 -13.47 -4.95 2.21
N LEU A 217 -12.57 -3.96 2.07
CA LEU A 217 -11.28 -3.96 2.75
C LEU A 217 -11.40 -3.38 4.17
N LEU A 218 -12.24 -2.36 4.31
CA LEU A 218 -12.49 -1.60 5.52
C LEU A 218 -13.88 -1.92 6.09
N PRO A 219 -14.11 -1.80 7.41
CA PRO A 219 -15.45 -1.91 7.96
C PRO A 219 -16.36 -0.82 7.41
N GLY A 220 -17.67 -1.07 7.38
CA GLY A 220 -18.66 0.00 7.23
C GLY A 220 -18.47 1.08 8.30
N ALA A 221 -18.45 2.34 7.87
CA ALA A 221 -18.24 3.51 8.71
C ALA A 221 -19.46 4.43 8.65
N GLY A 222 -19.81 5.01 9.80
CA GLY A 222 -20.83 6.06 9.89
C GLY A 222 -20.27 7.44 9.53
N ALA A 223 -18.94 7.62 9.61
CA ALA A 223 -18.28 8.86 9.21
C ALA A 223 -16.82 8.64 8.79
N PHE A 224 -16.32 9.56 7.96
CA PHE A 224 -14.92 9.64 7.52
C PHE A 224 -14.32 10.98 7.90
N ILE A 225 -13.11 10.95 8.44
CA ILE A 225 -12.29 12.15 8.71
C ILE A 225 -11.05 12.05 7.84
N LEU A 226 -10.87 13.02 6.95
CA LEU A 226 -9.76 13.07 5.99
C LEU A 226 -8.79 14.18 6.43
N ASP A 227 -7.73 13.79 7.14
CA ASP A 227 -6.67 14.70 7.58
C ASP A 227 -5.62 14.87 6.47
N GLU A 228 -5.10 16.08 6.27
CA GLU A 228 -4.24 16.42 5.12
C GLU A 228 -4.90 16.13 3.75
N ALA A 229 -6.22 16.35 3.65
CA ALA A 229 -7.04 16.03 2.47
C ALA A 229 -6.55 16.65 1.15
N HIS A 230 -5.69 17.68 1.19
CA HIS A 230 -5.06 18.27 0.01
C HIS A 230 -4.24 17.25 -0.82
N GLN A 231 -3.79 16.15 -0.22
CA GLN A 231 -3.04 15.08 -0.91
C GLN A 231 -3.95 14.10 -1.67
N LEU A 232 -5.25 14.09 -1.36
CA LEU A 232 -6.17 13.08 -1.83
C LEU A 232 -6.38 13.07 -3.37
N PRO A 233 -6.49 14.22 -4.07
CA PRO A 233 -6.70 14.21 -5.52
C PRO A 233 -5.57 13.52 -6.30
N GLU A 234 -4.31 13.77 -5.91
CA GLU A 234 -3.15 13.13 -6.53
C GLU A 234 -3.16 11.61 -6.29
N ILE A 235 -3.46 11.19 -5.06
CA ILE A 235 -3.52 9.79 -4.68
C ILE A 235 -4.65 9.06 -5.44
N ALA A 236 -5.84 9.66 -5.52
CA ALA A 236 -7.00 9.08 -6.20
C ALA A 236 -6.72 8.81 -7.68
N THR A 237 -5.99 9.70 -8.36
CA THR A 237 -5.61 9.54 -9.78
C THR A 237 -4.86 8.23 -10.05
N HIS A 238 -4.08 7.74 -9.08
CA HIS A 238 -3.36 6.48 -9.22
C HIS A 238 -4.26 5.23 -9.20
N PHE A 239 -5.44 5.31 -8.59
CA PHE A 239 -6.36 4.16 -8.47
C PHE A 239 -7.32 4.03 -9.65
N LEU A 240 -7.57 5.12 -10.38
CA LEU A 240 -8.49 5.16 -11.52
C LEU A 240 -7.83 4.76 -12.85
N GLY A 241 -6.49 4.67 -12.89
CA GLY A 241 -5.72 4.28 -14.06
C GLY A 241 -5.25 2.82 -14.05
N ARG A 242 -4.97 2.26 -15.23
CA ARG A 242 -4.20 1.01 -15.35
C ARG A 242 -2.72 1.35 -15.44
N SER A 243 -1.89 0.68 -14.65
CA SER A 243 -0.44 0.85 -14.74
C SER A 243 0.30 -0.49 -14.66
N LEU A 244 1.49 -0.49 -15.24
CA LEU A 244 2.46 -1.58 -15.17
C LEU A 244 3.85 -0.98 -14.99
N SER A 245 4.56 -1.42 -13.95
CA SER A 245 5.93 -1.00 -13.69
C SER A 245 6.94 -2.11 -13.98
N GLY A 246 8.14 -1.74 -14.42
CA GLY A 246 9.27 -2.66 -14.54
C GLY A 246 9.55 -3.40 -13.22
N ARG A 247 9.30 -2.75 -12.07
CA ARG A 247 9.42 -3.37 -10.74
C ARG A 247 8.49 -4.58 -10.58
N GLN A 248 7.23 -4.51 -11.03
CA GLN A 248 6.29 -5.62 -10.92
C GLN A 248 6.73 -6.84 -11.74
N LEU A 249 7.28 -6.59 -12.93
CA LEU A 249 7.86 -7.64 -13.77
C LEU A 249 9.11 -8.25 -13.12
N SER A 250 10.06 -7.43 -12.64
CA SER A 250 11.23 -7.92 -11.90
C SER A 250 10.84 -8.72 -10.65
N GLU A 251 9.78 -8.31 -9.95
CA GLU A 251 9.24 -9.03 -8.80
C GLU A 251 8.62 -10.38 -9.19
N LEU A 252 7.91 -10.47 -10.33
CA LEU A 252 7.42 -11.75 -10.85
C LEU A 252 8.58 -12.72 -11.12
N GLY A 253 9.62 -12.27 -11.83
CA GLY A 253 10.79 -13.10 -12.12
C GLY A 253 11.49 -13.57 -10.84
N ARG A 254 11.74 -12.64 -9.91
CA ARG A 254 12.37 -12.95 -8.61
C ARG A 254 11.54 -13.92 -7.78
N ASP A 255 10.24 -13.65 -7.63
CA ASP A 255 9.34 -14.50 -6.84
C ASP A 255 9.25 -15.89 -7.47
N THR A 256 9.16 -15.99 -8.81
CA THR A 256 9.18 -17.29 -9.51
C THR A 256 10.44 -18.09 -9.20
N VAL A 257 11.61 -17.44 -9.19
CA VAL A 257 12.88 -18.12 -8.84
C VAL A 257 12.88 -18.62 -7.39
N VAL A 258 12.32 -17.84 -6.46
CA VAL A 258 12.22 -18.21 -5.04
C VAL A 258 11.27 -19.40 -4.86
N GLU A 259 10.08 -19.33 -5.44
CA GLU A 259 9.07 -20.39 -5.33
C GLU A 259 9.52 -21.66 -6.08
N GLN A 260 10.19 -21.52 -7.23
CA GLN A 260 10.77 -22.66 -7.97
C GLN A 260 11.82 -23.39 -7.12
N ALA A 261 12.71 -22.67 -6.44
CA ALA A 261 13.73 -23.29 -5.60
C ALA A 261 13.12 -24.08 -4.42
N ARG A 262 11.93 -23.69 -3.98
CA ARG A 262 11.20 -24.28 -2.85
C ARG A 262 10.33 -25.47 -3.26
N ASP A 263 9.49 -25.30 -4.27
CA ASP A 263 8.42 -26.25 -4.63
C ASP A 263 8.71 -27.04 -5.93
N ALA A 264 9.72 -26.65 -6.72
CA ALA A 264 10.01 -27.24 -8.03
C ALA A 264 11.51 -27.23 -8.36
N ALA A 265 12.37 -27.64 -7.42
CA ALA A 265 13.82 -27.53 -7.53
C ALA A 265 14.42 -28.25 -8.76
N ASP A 266 13.74 -29.30 -9.23
CA ASP A 266 14.03 -30.08 -10.43
C ASP A 266 13.72 -29.33 -11.76
N PHE A 267 12.91 -28.27 -11.72
CA PHE A 267 12.46 -27.56 -12.91
C PHE A 267 13.39 -26.39 -13.30
N ALA A 268 14.61 -26.71 -13.71
CA ALA A 268 15.63 -25.71 -14.04
C ALA A 268 15.24 -24.74 -15.18
N ASP A 269 14.37 -25.17 -16.11
CA ASP A 269 13.93 -24.34 -17.23
C ASP A 269 13.05 -23.16 -16.79
N LEU A 270 12.16 -23.36 -15.80
CA LEU A 270 11.34 -22.30 -15.21
C LEU A 270 12.21 -21.17 -14.64
N ARG A 271 13.26 -21.54 -13.90
CA ARG A 271 14.24 -20.60 -13.35
C ARG A 271 14.93 -19.79 -14.44
N ARG A 272 15.40 -20.44 -15.50
CA ARG A 272 16.08 -19.77 -16.63
C ARG A 272 15.17 -18.73 -17.29
N ARG A 273 13.90 -19.07 -17.51
CA ARG A 273 12.89 -18.16 -18.08
C ARG A 273 12.56 -17.00 -17.16
N ALA A 274 12.50 -17.24 -15.86
CA ALA A 274 12.27 -16.20 -14.87
C ALA A 274 13.44 -15.21 -14.79
N GLU A 275 14.68 -15.69 -14.87
CA GLU A 275 15.90 -14.86 -14.87
C GLU A 275 16.06 -14.07 -16.18
N ALA A 276 15.50 -14.55 -17.29
CA ALA A 276 15.52 -13.84 -18.58
C ALA A 276 14.67 -12.55 -18.60
N LEU A 277 13.75 -12.39 -17.64
CA LEU A 277 12.87 -11.22 -17.58
C LEU A 277 13.62 -9.93 -17.21
N GLU A 278 14.64 -10.00 -16.34
CA GLU A 278 15.39 -8.82 -15.89
C GLU A 278 16.17 -8.14 -17.04
N PRO A 279 16.92 -8.86 -17.90
CA PRO A 279 17.50 -8.29 -19.12
C PRO A 279 16.47 -7.61 -20.03
N ALA A 280 15.32 -8.24 -20.29
CA ALA A 280 14.28 -7.68 -21.16
C ALA A 280 13.69 -6.37 -20.61
N ILE A 281 13.48 -6.29 -19.30
CA ILE A 281 13.04 -5.06 -18.61
C ILE A 281 14.08 -3.95 -18.79
N LEU A 282 15.37 -4.26 -18.63
CA LEU A 282 16.45 -3.29 -18.80
C LEU A 282 16.57 -2.82 -20.26
N THR A 283 16.38 -3.69 -21.25
CA THR A 283 16.34 -3.32 -22.67
C THR A 283 15.23 -2.30 -22.92
N LEU A 284 14.00 -2.54 -22.44
CA LEU A 284 12.91 -1.59 -22.58
C LEU A 284 13.21 -0.27 -21.85
N ARG A 285 13.75 -0.33 -20.64
CA ARG A 285 14.16 0.87 -19.92
C ARG A 285 15.14 1.72 -20.72
N GLN A 286 16.12 1.11 -21.38
CA GLN A 286 17.11 1.81 -22.21
C GLN A 286 16.49 2.39 -23.48
N ALA A 287 15.57 1.65 -24.13
CA ALA A 287 14.87 2.11 -25.33
C ALA A 287 13.99 3.35 -25.06
N LEU A 288 13.47 3.52 -23.84
CA LEU A 288 12.72 4.71 -23.41
C LEU A 288 13.59 5.96 -23.16
N GLY A 289 14.91 5.87 -23.40
CA GLY A 289 15.88 6.96 -23.23
C GLY A 289 16.49 7.01 -21.82
N THR A 290 17.60 7.73 -21.63
CA THR A 290 18.34 7.74 -20.35
C THR A 290 17.82 8.75 -19.34
N ALA A 291 17.15 9.82 -19.80
CA ALA A 291 16.63 10.88 -18.95
C ALA A 291 15.47 10.39 -18.07
N GLU A 292 15.36 10.96 -16.87
CA GLU A 292 14.17 10.83 -16.03
C GLU A 292 13.11 11.81 -16.54
N ARG A 293 11.97 11.29 -16.97
CA ARG A 293 10.89 12.11 -17.53
C ARG A 293 9.55 11.41 -17.41
N ARG A 294 8.49 12.22 -17.43
CA ARG A 294 7.11 11.79 -17.66
C ARG A 294 6.67 12.33 -19.02
N ALA A 295 6.18 11.47 -19.90
CA ALA A 295 5.86 11.83 -21.28
C ALA A 295 4.75 10.97 -21.87
N LEU A 296 4.17 11.40 -23.00
CA LEU A 296 3.12 10.65 -23.68
C LEU A 296 3.69 9.44 -24.40
N TRP A 297 2.94 8.34 -24.40
CA TRP A 297 3.38 7.08 -25.03
C TRP A 297 3.62 7.26 -26.54
N ARG A 298 2.79 8.05 -27.22
CA ARG A 298 2.91 8.35 -28.65
C ARG A 298 4.26 8.94 -29.07
N GLU A 299 5.00 9.56 -28.15
CA GLU A 299 6.33 10.11 -28.44
C GLU A 299 7.38 9.02 -28.69
N VAL A 300 7.18 7.82 -28.14
CA VAL A 300 8.14 6.72 -28.19
C VAL A 300 7.59 5.47 -28.89
N ALA A 301 6.26 5.35 -29.03
CA ALA A 301 5.58 4.17 -29.54
C ALA A 301 6.04 3.73 -30.96
N GLY A 302 6.40 4.67 -31.83
CA GLY A 302 6.86 4.40 -33.19
C GLY A 302 8.37 4.22 -33.35
N LEU A 303 9.15 4.30 -32.26
CA LEU A 303 10.61 4.16 -32.34
C LEU A 303 10.98 2.67 -32.51
N PRO A 304 11.79 2.29 -33.52
CA PRO A 304 12.15 0.89 -33.75
C PRO A 304 12.73 0.18 -32.53
N ALA A 305 13.62 0.85 -31.79
CA ALA A 305 14.22 0.31 -30.57
C ALA A 305 13.19 0.03 -29.47
N VAL A 306 12.14 0.85 -29.37
CA VAL A 306 11.06 0.67 -28.38
C VAL A 306 10.17 -0.49 -28.79
N MET A 307 9.78 -0.56 -30.07
CA MET A 307 8.99 -1.66 -30.61
C MET A 307 9.70 -3.01 -30.42
N GLU A 308 10.99 -3.09 -30.74
CA GLU A 308 11.80 -4.30 -30.57
C GLU A 308 11.89 -4.71 -29.09
N ALA A 309 12.18 -3.75 -28.20
CA ALA A 309 12.27 -4.02 -26.77
C ALA A 309 10.94 -4.49 -26.15
N ILE A 310 9.80 -3.93 -26.61
CA ILE A 310 8.47 -4.37 -26.22
C ILE A 310 8.18 -5.79 -26.72
N GLY A 311 8.51 -6.09 -27.98
CA GLY A 311 8.38 -7.43 -28.55
C GLY A 311 9.18 -8.46 -27.77
N GLN A 312 10.44 -8.15 -27.45
CA GLN A 312 11.30 -9.00 -26.63
C GLN A 312 10.70 -9.22 -25.23
N LEU A 313 10.14 -8.17 -24.62
CA LEU A 313 9.53 -8.27 -23.29
C LEU A 313 8.26 -9.14 -23.30
N HIS A 314 7.38 -8.98 -24.30
CA HIS A 314 6.21 -9.84 -24.50
C HIS A 314 6.63 -11.30 -24.67
N GLU A 315 7.55 -11.58 -25.59
CA GLU A 315 8.02 -12.94 -25.85
C GLU A 315 8.65 -13.57 -24.59
N THR A 316 9.46 -12.81 -23.86
CA THR A 316 10.08 -13.29 -22.61
C THR A 316 9.03 -13.59 -21.54
N LEU A 317 8.03 -12.73 -21.40
CA LEU A 317 6.95 -12.93 -20.44
C LEU A 317 6.07 -14.12 -20.82
N ASP A 318 5.73 -14.30 -22.10
CA ASP A 318 4.96 -15.44 -22.58
C ASP A 318 5.69 -16.76 -22.39
N ARG A 319 7.00 -16.80 -22.71
CA ARG A 319 7.85 -17.97 -22.44
C ARG A 319 7.86 -18.33 -20.96
N LEU A 320 7.89 -17.34 -20.06
CA LEU A 320 7.81 -17.55 -18.61
C LEU A 320 6.41 -18.05 -18.19
N ARG A 321 5.33 -17.49 -18.76
CA ARG A 321 3.95 -17.91 -18.48
C ARG A 321 3.69 -19.37 -18.81
N GLU A 322 4.18 -19.85 -19.95
CA GLU A 322 4.04 -21.27 -20.31
C GLU A 322 4.75 -22.19 -19.32
N ALA A 323 5.98 -21.86 -18.90
CA ALA A 323 6.67 -22.63 -17.88
C ALA A 323 5.99 -22.54 -16.49
N LEU A 324 5.43 -21.38 -16.15
CA LEU A 324 4.66 -21.19 -14.92
C LEU A 324 3.36 -22.01 -14.93
N LYS A 325 2.72 -22.20 -16.08
CA LYS A 325 1.54 -23.06 -16.23
C LYS A 325 1.86 -24.52 -15.90
N GLU A 326 3.02 -25.02 -16.31
CA GLU A 326 3.51 -26.36 -15.95
C GLU A 326 3.92 -26.45 -14.47
N GLY A 327 4.48 -25.37 -13.91
CA GLY A 327 4.94 -25.30 -12.53
C GLY A 327 3.83 -25.06 -11.50
N ALA A 328 2.72 -24.41 -11.88
CA ALA A 328 1.66 -23.97 -11.00
C ALA A 328 1.08 -25.07 -10.09
N PRO A 329 0.80 -26.30 -10.59
CA PRO A 329 0.26 -27.38 -9.75
C PRO A 329 1.20 -27.82 -8.61
N ARG A 330 2.49 -27.47 -8.67
CA ARG A 330 3.51 -27.92 -7.70
C ARG A 330 3.48 -27.16 -6.38
N GLY A 331 2.90 -25.96 -6.34
CA GLY A 331 2.83 -25.17 -5.11
C GLY A 331 2.05 -23.87 -5.25
N LYS A 332 1.45 -23.40 -4.15
CA LYS A 332 0.64 -22.16 -4.11
C LYS A 332 1.43 -20.92 -4.50
N GLY A 333 2.72 -20.89 -4.22
CA GLY A 333 3.62 -19.82 -4.67
C GLY A 333 3.72 -19.72 -6.18
N LEU A 334 3.87 -20.88 -6.85
CA LEU A 334 3.96 -20.98 -8.30
C LEU A 334 2.60 -20.73 -8.98
N GLU A 335 1.51 -21.23 -8.42
CA GLU A 335 0.14 -20.91 -8.87
C GLU A 335 -0.10 -19.39 -8.84
N ASN A 336 0.31 -18.72 -7.76
CA ASN A 336 0.20 -17.27 -7.69
C ASN A 336 1.10 -16.54 -8.70
N CYS A 337 2.31 -17.05 -8.97
CA CYS A 337 3.18 -16.49 -10.01
C CYS A 337 2.56 -16.66 -11.41
N GLN A 338 1.93 -17.79 -11.70
CA GLN A 338 1.23 -18.02 -12.96
C GLN A 338 0.10 -17.01 -13.17
N ARG A 339 -0.81 -16.87 -12.19
CA ARG A 339 -1.91 -15.89 -12.23
C ARG A 339 -1.41 -14.46 -12.44
N ARG A 340 -0.35 -14.07 -11.73
CA ARG A 340 0.29 -12.74 -11.90
C ARG A 340 0.91 -12.57 -13.27
N GLY A 341 1.54 -13.61 -13.82
CA GLY A 341 2.12 -13.59 -15.15
C GLY A 341 1.06 -13.31 -16.22
N GLU A 342 -0.11 -13.93 -16.10
CA GLU A 342 -1.26 -13.67 -16.98
C GLU A 342 -1.78 -12.24 -16.87
N ASP A 343 -2.02 -11.74 -15.66
CA ASP A 343 -2.48 -10.35 -15.44
C ASP A 343 -1.47 -9.32 -15.98
N LEU A 344 -0.17 -9.52 -15.72
CA LEU A 344 0.88 -8.62 -16.21
C LEU A 344 1.00 -8.65 -17.74
N ALA A 345 0.83 -9.81 -18.38
CA ALA A 345 0.82 -9.90 -19.85
C ALA A 345 -0.37 -9.17 -20.46
N LEU A 346 -1.58 -9.33 -19.89
CA LEU A 346 -2.77 -8.60 -20.32
C LEU A 346 -2.60 -7.08 -20.17
N ARG A 347 -2.02 -6.62 -19.06
CA ARG A 347 -1.72 -5.20 -18.84
C ARG A 347 -0.68 -4.68 -19.82
N LEU A 348 0.41 -5.42 -20.02
CA LEU A 348 1.45 -5.04 -20.97
C LEU A 348 0.87 -4.90 -22.38
N ALA A 349 0.05 -5.85 -22.81
CA ALA A 349 -0.63 -5.80 -24.11
C ALA A 349 -1.56 -4.59 -24.22
N ALA A 350 -2.38 -4.32 -23.20
CA ALA A 350 -3.29 -3.18 -23.18
C ALA A 350 -2.56 -1.82 -23.21
N LEU A 351 -1.38 -1.73 -22.58
CA LEU A 351 -0.59 -0.51 -22.49
C LEU A 351 0.26 -0.25 -23.74
N THR A 352 0.67 -1.31 -24.45
CA THR A 352 1.61 -1.22 -25.58
C THR A 352 0.97 -1.51 -26.94
N GLY A 353 -0.26 -2.01 -27.00
CA GLY A 353 -0.98 -2.29 -28.24
C GLY A 353 -1.43 -1.04 -29.00
N GLU A 354 -2.27 -1.19 -30.02
CA GLU A 354 -2.79 -0.04 -30.78
C GLU A 354 -3.77 0.81 -29.94
N GLU A 355 -3.81 2.12 -30.21
CA GLU A 355 -4.64 3.09 -29.50
C GLU A 355 -6.10 2.96 -29.98
N SER A 356 -6.95 2.29 -29.19
CA SER A 356 -8.33 1.98 -29.59
C SER A 356 -9.40 2.89 -28.97
N ASN A 357 -9.04 3.77 -28.03
CA ASN A 357 -10.00 4.60 -27.33
C ASN A 357 -9.48 6.05 -27.13
N PRO A 358 -10.13 7.06 -27.73
CA PRO A 358 -9.73 8.47 -27.64
C PRO A 358 -9.91 9.08 -26.23
N ASP A 359 -10.70 8.46 -25.35
CA ASP A 359 -10.97 8.96 -24.00
C ASP A 359 -9.94 8.48 -22.96
N LYS A 360 -8.82 7.89 -23.41
CA LYS A 360 -7.77 7.40 -22.52
C LYS A 360 -6.40 7.88 -22.99
N VAL A 361 -5.60 8.39 -22.05
CA VAL A 361 -4.24 8.84 -22.33
C VAL A 361 -3.25 7.81 -21.84
N ARG A 362 -2.38 7.38 -22.77
CA ARG A 362 -1.21 6.58 -22.44
C ARG A 362 -0.01 7.46 -22.21
N TRP A 363 0.66 7.22 -21.10
CA TRP A 363 1.88 7.93 -20.74
C TRP A 363 2.85 6.97 -20.06
N PHE A 364 4.11 7.35 -20.06
CA PHE A 364 5.15 6.61 -19.37
C PHE A 364 5.97 7.54 -18.48
N GLU A 365 6.63 6.94 -17.51
CA GLU A 365 7.58 7.60 -16.63
C GLU A 365 8.84 6.75 -16.49
N THR A 366 10.00 7.41 -16.56
CA THR A 366 11.32 6.80 -16.33
C THR A 366 11.95 7.40 -15.07
N ARG A 367 12.45 6.56 -14.18
CA ARG A 367 13.22 6.97 -12.97
C ARG A 367 14.32 5.96 -12.69
N GLY A 368 15.57 6.40 -12.62
CA GLY A 368 16.73 5.51 -12.46
C GLY A 368 16.70 4.33 -13.45
N ARG A 369 16.74 3.10 -12.93
CA ARG A 369 16.63 1.86 -13.73
C ARG A 369 15.20 1.36 -13.96
N GLY A 370 14.20 2.06 -13.45
CA GLY A 370 12.79 1.69 -13.53
C GLY A 370 12.01 2.50 -14.55
N PHE A 371 10.89 1.93 -14.97
CA PHE A 371 9.88 2.62 -15.76
C PHE A 371 8.48 2.23 -15.26
N THR A 372 7.51 3.09 -15.54
CA THR A 372 6.07 2.84 -15.37
C THR A 372 5.36 3.20 -16.66
N LEU A 373 4.51 2.30 -17.14
CA LEU A 373 3.56 2.52 -18.24
C LEU A 373 2.17 2.69 -17.63
N SER A 374 1.44 3.72 -18.05
CA SER A 374 0.15 4.09 -17.47
C SER A 374 -0.86 4.41 -18.56
N LEU A 375 -2.12 4.05 -18.28
CA LEU A 375 -3.32 4.39 -19.05
C LEU A 375 -4.32 5.00 -18.08
N THR A 376 -4.57 6.30 -18.21
CA THR A 376 -5.49 7.05 -17.36
C THR A 376 -6.66 7.55 -18.22
N PRO A 377 -7.92 7.47 -17.75
CA PRO A 377 -9.03 8.12 -18.45
C PRO A 377 -8.83 9.64 -18.50
N LEU A 378 -9.26 10.27 -19.60
CA LEU A 378 -9.21 11.73 -19.79
C LEU A 378 -10.19 12.47 -18.87
N ASP A 379 -11.32 11.83 -18.55
CA ASP A 379 -12.33 12.34 -17.65
C ASP A 379 -12.46 11.43 -16.42
N ILE A 380 -12.52 12.04 -15.24
CA ILE A 380 -12.67 11.36 -13.94
C ILE A 380 -14.06 11.65 -13.35
N ALA A 381 -14.86 12.52 -13.99
CA ALA A 381 -16.24 12.76 -13.60
C ALA A 381 -17.21 11.79 -14.33
N PRO A 382 -18.25 11.28 -13.63
CA PRO A 382 -19.33 10.52 -14.27
C PRO A 382 -20.23 11.37 -15.16
#